data_AF-A0A943X202-F1
#
_entry.id   AF-A0A943X202-F1
#
_cell.length_a   1.000
_cell.length_b   1.000
_cell.length_c   1.000
_cell.angle_alpha   90.00
_cell.angle_beta   90.00
_cell.angle_gamma   90.00
#
_symmetry.space_group_name_H-M   'P 1'
#
loop_
_entity.id
_entity.type
_entity.pdbx_description
1 polymer ?
#
loop_
_entity_poly.entity_id
_entity_poly.type
_entity_poly.pdbx_seq_one_letter_code
_entity_poly.pdbx_strand_id
1 'polypeptide(L)'
;MEHLAKLLQEHFYNHPGMELRDAIKFLYQSSMGGGHLITDPRGALARLEEEWERTNGDPELPHAEPLGGGLCRLSLAVCKALGLFPSTVLSLFLGSAETFVQQPEQLNRSLELLYRLPFPPEEIGTAIQQYRAAGLPMVGHSEAYRRAFSPAYRIVLQSDAALLPLLAAIDRSRRAHPRTLVAIDGPCATGKSTLGARLSRLYGCPLFHTDDFFLPPERKTPERLAQPGGNVDYERFFAQILSPFSHGEPVRYQPYRCHSGTLEAARIIPPAPLAVVEGVYSLRPEFQPFYRVKCFLTAPWPVREARLLDRCGPAGLERFQTLWIPLEDHYFQSFSIANACDVHLETGSSQANAPLTNQTISAIDCPQKSC
;
A
#
# COMPACT_ATOMS: atom_id res chain seq x y z
N MET A 1 -14.92 10.79 17.42
CA MET A 1 -15.95 11.80 17.06
C MET A 1 -15.33 13.14 16.67
N GLU A 2 -14.47 13.76 17.48
CA GLU A 2 -13.93 15.09 17.18
C GLU A 2 -13.16 15.18 15.86
N HIS A 3 -12.28 14.23 15.57
CA HIS A 3 -11.56 14.19 14.29
C HIS A 3 -12.51 14.10 13.09
N LEU A 4 -13.55 13.26 13.17
CA LEU A 4 -14.56 13.12 12.12
C LEU A 4 -15.36 14.42 11.93
N ALA A 5 -15.65 15.13 13.01
CA ALA A 5 -16.31 16.42 12.95
C ALA A 5 -15.47 17.45 12.20
N LYS A 6 -14.16 17.48 12.46
CA LYS A 6 -13.22 18.35 11.74
C LYS A 6 -13.20 18.04 10.24
N LEU A 7 -13.10 16.75 9.88
CA LEU A 7 -13.13 16.33 8.48
C LEU A 7 -14.47 16.68 7.79
N LEU A 8 -15.59 16.53 8.48
CA LEU A 8 -16.90 16.92 7.96
C LEU A 8 -17.00 18.43 7.72
N GLN A 9 -16.46 19.24 8.63
CA GLN A 9 -16.40 20.70 8.46
C GLN A 9 -15.48 21.10 7.30
N GLU A 10 -14.30 20.49 7.20
CA GLU A 10 -13.38 20.68 6.07
C GLU A 10 -14.06 20.30 4.74
N HIS A 11 -14.78 19.16 4.71
CA HIS A 11 -15.58 18.75 3.56
C HIS A 11 -16.62 19.81 3.18
N PHE A 12 -17.35 20.35 4.15
CA PHE A 12 -18.35 21.40 3.92
C PHE A 12 -17.74 22.67 3.31
N TYR A 13 -16.63 23.16 3.86
CA TYR A 13 -15.98 24.37 3.34
C TYR A 13 -15.36 24.18 1.95
N ASN A 14 -14.87 22.98 1.65
CA ASN A 14 -14.30 22.65 0.34
C ASN A 14 -15.37 22.43 -0.74
N HIS A 15 -16.65 22.30 -0.35
CA HIS A 15 -17.76 22.06 -1.29
C HIS A 15 -18.91 23.07 -1.09
N PRO A 16 -18.71 24.35 -1.47
CA PRO A 16 -19.75 25.36 -1.38
C PRO A 16 -21.02 24.93 -2.12
N GLY A 17 -22.17 25.09 -1.47
CA GLY A 17 -23.47 24.71 -2.02
C GLY A 17 -23.84 23.24 -1.87
N MET A 18 -23.06 22.45 -1.11
CA MET A 18 -23.50 21.10 -0.72
C MET A 18 -24.74 21.13 0.20
N GLU A 19 -25.59 20.13 0.08
CA GLU A 19 -26.83 20.01 0.84
C GLU A 19 -26.66 19.07 2.06
N LEU A 20 -27.62 19.06 2.99
CA LEU A 20 -27.63 18.13 4.13
C LEU A 20 -27.46 16.66 3.70
N ARG A 21 -28.01 16.28 2.55
CA ARG A 21 -27.86 14.93 1.98
C ARG A 21 -26.40 14.57 1.68
N ASP A 22 -25.59 15.53 1.22
CA ASP A 22 -24.18 15.32 0.93
C ASP A 22 -23.37 15.13 2.21
N ALA A 23 -23.72 15.85 3.29
CA ALA A 23 -23.15 15.65 4.62
C ALA A 23 -23.51 14.27 5.18
N ILE A 24 -24.77 13.81 5.02
CA ILE A 24 -25.18 12.46 5.39
C ILE A 24 -24.39 11.41 4.59
N LYS A 25 -24.17 11.63 3.29
CA LYS A 25 -23.36 10.75 2.44
C LYS A 25 -21.92 10.65 2.94
N PHE A 26 -21.31 11.76 3.35
CA PHE A 26 -19.97 11.79 3.93
C PHE A 26 -19.90 10.89 5.18
N LEU A 27 -20.83 11.06 6.13
CA LEU A 27 -20.91 10.27 7.36
C LEU A 27 -21.19 8.79 7.09
N TYR A 28 -22.03 8.50 6.10
CA TYR A 28 -22.28 7.14 5.62
C TYR A 28 -20.99 6.49 5.12
N GLN A 29 -20.27 7.13 4.20
CA GLN A 29 -19.03 6.58 3.64
C GLN A 29 -17.93 6.42 4.69
N SER A 30 -17.85 7.34 5.66
CA SER A 30 -16.93 7.25 6.81
C SER A 30 -17.16 6.00 7.66
N SER A 31 -18.41 5.57 7.81
CA SER A 31 -18.81 4.51 8.74
C SER A 31 -19.07 3.17 8.06
N MET A 32 -19.53 3.19 6.81
CA MET A 32 -19.98 2.03 6.04
C MET A 32 -19.04 1.70 4.87
N GLY A 33 -18.10 2.59 4.53
CA GLY A 33 -17.18 2.41 3.41
C GLY A 33 -17.86 2.51 2.04
N GLY A 34 -17.20 1.94 1.02
CA GLY A 34 -17.67 1.97 -0.37
C GLY A 34 -18.28 0.67 -0.91
N GLY A 35 -18.27 -0.41 -0.11
CA GLY A 35 -18.56 -1.78 -0.58
C GLY A 35 -19.95 -1.99 -1.20
N HIS A 36 -20.91 -1.12 -0.93
CA HIS A 36 -22.26 -1.18 -1.49
C HIS A 36 -22.33 -1.05 -3.03
N LEU A 37 -21.25 -0.61 -3.69
CA LEU A 37 -21.18 -0.53 -5.16
C LEU A 37 -20.85 -1.88 -5.83
N ILE A 38 -20.48 -2.90 -5.05
CA ILE A 38 -19.96 -4.18 -5.55
C ILE A 38 -21.09 -5.22 -5.53
N THR A 39 -22.03 -5.11 -6.47
CA THR A 39 -23.03 -6.17 -6.74
C THR A 39 -22.55 -7.17 -7.80
N ASP A 40 -21.63 -6.76 -8.67
CA ASP A 40 -20.99 -7.59 -9.68
C ASP A 40 -19.55 -7.09 -9.96
N PRO A 41 -18.52 -7.81 -9.49
CA PRO A 41 -17.12 -7.50 -9.78
C PRO A 41 -16.76 -7.56 -11.27
N ARG A 42 -17.42 -8.42 -12.08
CA ARG A 42 -17.10 -8.58 -13.51
C ARG A 42 -17.53 -7.35 -14.30
N GLY A 43 -18.70 -6.79 -14.01
CA GLY A 43 -19.15 -5.51 -14.56
C GLY A 43 -18.56 -4.27 -13.88
N ALA A 44 -17.81 -4.40 -12.77
CA ALA A 44 -17.25 -3.25 -12.06
C ALA A 44 -16.12 -2.58 -12.84
N LEU A 45 -15.26 -3.35 -13.51
CA LEU A 45 -14.16 -2.81 -14.32
C LEU A 45 -14.69 -2.04 -15.54
N ALA A 46 -15.58 -2.63 -16.33
CA ALA A 46 -16.15 -1.98 -17.50
C ALA A 46 -16.84 -0.65 -17.15
N ARG A 47 -17.62 -0.61 -16.06
CA ARG A 47 -18.24 0.64 -15.58
C ARG A 47 -17.20 1.68 -15.15
N LEU A 48 -16.14 1.26 -14.48
CA LEU A 48 -15.04 2.17 -14.11
C LEU A 48 -14.30 2.67 -15.35
N GLU A 49 -14.07 1.83 -16.36
CA GLU A 49 -13.45 2.23 -17.63
C GLU A 49 -14.31 3.26 -18.37
N GLU A 50 -15.63 3.07 -18.44
CA GLU A 50 -16.53 4.08 -19.01
C GLU A 50 -16.49 5.42 -18.25
N GLU A 51 -16.50 5.39 -16.92
CA GLU A 51 -16.35 6.59 -16.08
C GLU A 51 -14.97 7.24 -16.27
N TRP A 52 -13.93 6.41 -16.39
CA TRP A 52 -12.55 6.82 -16.58
C TRP A 52 -12.36 7.56 -17.90
N GLU A 53 -12.98 7.10 -18.99
CA GLU A 53 -12.92 7.77 -20.29
C GLU A 53 -13.59 9.14 -20.26
N ARG A 54 -14.67 9.31 -19.51
CA ARG A 54 -15.36 10.59 -19.33
C ARG A 54 -14.65 11.55 -18.36
N THR A 55 -13.76 11.03 -17.52
CA THR A 55 -13.02 11.81 -16.52
C THR A 55 -11.76 12.39 -17.16
N ASN A 56 -11.59 13.72 -17.08
CA ASN A 56 -10.34 14.36 -17.47
C ASN A 56 -9.28 14.14 -16.40
N GLY A 57 -8.04 13.88 -16.81
CA GLY A 57 -6.92 13.79 -15.87
C GLY A 57 -6.56 15.18 -15.37
N ASP A 58 -6.42 15.33 -14.05
CA ASP A 58 -6.03 16.59 -13.42
C ASP A 58 -5.10 16.30 -12.22
N PRO A 59 -3.80 16.63 -12.31
CA PRO A 59 -2.84 16.40 -11.23
C PRO A 59 -2.91 17.49 -10.13
N GLU A 60 -3.58 18.61 -10.36
CA GLU A 60 -3.64 19.73 -9.41
C GLU A 60 -4.72 19.52 -8.35
N LEU A 61 -5.64 18.58 -8.58
CA LEU A 61 -6.65 18.20 -7.60
C LEU A 61 -6.04 17.47 -6.40
N PRO A 62 -6.67 17.56 -5.22
CA PRO A 62 -6.29 16.74 -4.07
C PRO A 62 -6.30 15.24 -4.43
N HIS A 63 -5.21 14.55 -4.12
CA HIS A 63 -5.04 13.12 -4.44
C HIS A 63 -6.14 12.28 -3.78
N ALA A 64 -6.43 12.57 -2.52
CA ALA A 64 -7.47 11.92 -1.76
C ALA A 64 -8.07 12.85 -0.70
N GLU A 65 -9.37 12.72 -0.45
CA GLU A 65 -10.08 13.41 0.63
C GLU A 65 -10.32 12.44 1.81
N PRO A 66 -9.77 12.70 3.01
CA PRO A 66 -9.98 11.85 4.17
C PRO A 66 -11.45 11.80 4.62
N LEU A 67 -11.95 10.60 4.93
CA LEU A 67 -13.32 10.37 5.42
C LEU A 67 -13.38 10.02 6.92
N GLY A 68 -12.23 9.78 7.56
CA GLY A 68 -12.18 9.17 8.89
C GLY A 68 -12.22 7.64 8.83
N GLY A 69 -12.01 6.98 9.97
CA GLY A 69 -11.97 5.51 10.03
C GLY A 69 -10.84 4.87 9.21
N GLY A 70 -9.81 5.64 8.84
CA GLY A 70 -8.74 5.20 7.94
C GLY A 70 -9.14 5.12 6.47
N LEU A 71 -10.29 5.69 6.07
CA LEU A 71 -10.77 5.76 4.70
C LEU A 71 -10.54 7.13 4.06
N CYS A 72 -10.51 7.17 2.73
CA CYS A 72 -10.50 8.38 1.93
C CYS A 72 -11.22 8.18 0.59
N ARG A 73 -11.65 9.29 -0.02
CA ARG A 73 -12.08 9.35 -1.42
C ARG A 73 -10.86 9.58 -2.30
N LEU A 74 -10.44 8.57 -3.04
CA LEU A 74 -9.35 8.62 -4.00
C LEU A 74 -9.85 9.22 -5.33
N SER A 75 -9.23 10.32 -5.78
CA SER A 75 -9.62 11.02 -7.02
C SER A 75 -9.27 10.21 -8.27
N LEU A 76 -10.27 9.95 -9.13
CA LEU A 76 -10.05 9.29 -10.42
C LEU A 76 -9.27 10.19 -11.40
N ALA A 77 -9.54 11.49 -11.38
CA ALA A 77 -8.84 12.47 -12.22
C ALA A 77 -7.33 12.50 -11.91
N VAL A 78 -6.96 12.50 -10.63
CA VAL A 78 -5.55 12.46 -10.22
C VAL A 78 -4.92 11.13 -10.59
N CYS A 79 -5.60 10.01 -10.34
CA CYS A 79 -5.09 8.69 -10.71
C CYS A 79 -4.84 8.59 -12.23
N LYS A 80 -5.73 9.16 -13.04
CA LYS A 80 -5.58 9.23 -14.50
C LYS A 80 -4.39 10.09 -14.90
N ALA A 81 -4.23 11.28 -14.31
CA ALA A 81 -3.10 12.17 -14.57
C ALA A 81 -1.74 11.54 -14.18
N LEU A 82 -1.69 10.83 -13.05
CA LEU A 82 -0.48 10.13 -12.60
C LEU A 82 -0.12 8.92 -13.48
N GLY A 83 -1.06 8.42 -14.27
CA GLY A 83 -0.87 7.31 -15.19
C GLY A 83 -1.18 5.93 -14.58
N LEU A 84 -2.02 5.85 -13.56
CA LEU A 84 -2.55 4.57 -13.08
C LEU A 84 -3.49 3.94 -14.10
N PHE A 85 -3.61 2.61 -14.07
CA PHE A 85 -4.67 1.91 -14.79
C PHE A 85 -6.00 1.92 -14.00
N PRO A 86 -7.16 1.90 -14.70
CA PRO A 86 -8.46 1.68 -14.07
C PRO A 86 -8.48 0.41 -13.21
N SER A 87 -7.86 -0.68 -13.69
CA SER A 87 -7.79 -1.94 -12.95
C SER A 87 -7.04 -1.83 -11.63
N THR A 88 -5.97 -1.03 -11.56
CA THR A 88 -5.24 -0.75 -10.32
C THR A 88 -6.13 -0.04 -9.31
N VAL A 89 -6.86 0.99 -9.75
CA VAL A 89 -7.82 1.72 -8.89
C VAL A 89 -8.96 0.83 -8.43
N LEU A 90 -9.46 -0.05 -9.31
CA LEU A 90 -10.47 -1.04 -8.95
C LEU A 90 -9.94 -2.01 -7.88
N SER A 91 -8.72 -2.54 -8.03
CA SER A 91 -8.12 -3.43 -7.03
C SER A 91 -8.01 -2.76 -5.65
N LEU A 92 -7.64 -1.48 -5.60
CA LEU A 92 -7.63 -0.70 -4.35
C LEU A 92 -9.02 -0.59 -3.73
N PHE A 93 -10.02 -0.30 -4.55
CA PHE A 93 -11.40 -0.15 -4.12
C PHE A 93 -11.98 -1.47 -3.58
N LEU A 94 -11.79 -2.58 -4.31
CA LEU A 94 -12.24 -3.91 -3.89
C LEU A 94 -11.53 -4.35 -2.60
N GLY A 95 -10.20 -4.24 -2.55
CA GLY A 95 -9.43 -4.61 -1.36
C GLY A 95 -9.83 -3.79 -0.11
N SER A 96 -10.19 -2.52 -0.30
CA SER A 96 -10.69 -1.67 0.78
C SER A 96 -12.07 -2.10 1.25
N ALA A 97 -12.98 -2.47 0.33
CA ALA A 97 -14.30 -2.98 0.67
C ALA A 97 -14.26 -4.33 1.40
N GLU A 98 -13.30 -5.19 1.07
CA GLU A 98 -13.08 -6.47 1.76
C GLU A 98 -12.47 -6.29 3.15
N THR A 99 -11.56 -5.32 3.31
CA THR A 99 -10.80 -5.13 4.56
C THR A 99 -11.56 -4.29 5.59
N PHE A 100 -12.37 -3.32 5.13
CA PHE A 100 -13.04 -2.37 6.01
C PHE A 100 -14.22 -2.99 6.76
N VAL A 101 -14.20 -2.88 8.09
CA VAL A 101 -15.30 -3.33 8.94
C VAL A 101 -16.31 -2.20 9.07
N GLN A 102 -17.54 -2.44 8.61
CA GLN A 102 -18.63 -1.47 8.71
C GLN A 102 -19.02 -1.20 10.18
N GLN A 103 -19.43 0.04 10.46
CA GLN A 103 -19.74 0.52 11.81
C GLN A 103 -21.12 1.23 11.84
N PRO A 104 -22.24 0.49 11.75
CA PRO A 104 -23.59 1.08 11.73
C PRO A 104 -23.92 1.92 12.96
N GLU A 105 -23.45 1.52 14.14
CA GLU A 105 -23.63 2.26 15.39
C GLU A 105 -22.85 3.58 15.39
N GLN A 106 -21.69 3.60 14.71
CA GLN A 106 -20.95 4.85 14.51
C GLN A 106 -21.69 5.76 13.54
N LEU A 107 -22.25 5.24 12.44
CA LEU A 107 -23.06 6.03 11.52
C LEU A 107 -24.18 6.75 12.28
N ASN A 108 -24.99 6.01 13.04
CA ASN A 108 -26.13 6.57 13.76
C ASN A 108 -25.73 7.67 14.76
N ARG A 109 -24.63 7.46 15.50
CA ARG A 109 -24.09 8.46 16.45
C ARG A 109 -23.50 9.67 15.73
N SER A 110 -22.89 9.46 14.57
CA SER A 110 -22.21 10.53 13.83
C SER A 110 -23.14 11.52 13.16
N LEU A 111 -24.42 11.19 12.98
CA LEU A 111 -25.43 12.12 12.46
C LEU A 111 -25.56 13.38 13.32
N GLU A 112 -25.31 13.30 14.62
CA GLU A 112 -25.32 14.48 15.51
C GLU A 112 -24.24 15.50 15.14
N LEU A 113 -23.21 15.11 14.37
CA LEU A 113 -22.20 16.04 13.86
C LEU A 113 -22.76 17.02 12.82
N LEU A 114 -23.92 16.76 12.23
CA LEU A 114 -24.59 17.69 11.31
C LEU A 114 -24.92 19.03 11.98
N TYR A 115 -25.17 19.04 13.30
CA TYR A 115 -25.36 20.26 14.09
C TYR A 115 -24.13 21.16 14.18
N ARG A 116 -22.95 20.68 13.74
CA ARG A 116 -21.72 21.48 13.65
C ARG A 116 -21.55 22.19 12.30
N LEU A 117 -22.48 21.96 11.37
CA LEU A 117 -22.51 22.63 10.07
C LEU A 117 -23.51 23.79 10.11
N PRO A 118 -23.34 24.84 9.30
CA PRO A 118 -24.17 26.04 9.33
C PRO A 118 -25.52 25.83 8.60
N PHE A 119 -26.22 24.74 8.89
CA PHE A 119 -27.59 24.48 8.44
C PHE A 119 -28.60 24.81 9.55
N PRO A 120 -29.86 25.13 9.23
CA PRO A 120 -30.89 25.36 10.23
C PRO A 120 -31.10 24.14 11.15
N PRO A 121 -31.10 24.28 12.49
CA PRO A 121 -31.24 23.16 13.41
C PRO A 121 -32.52 22.31 13.22
N GLU A 122 -33.63 22.93 12.82
CA GLU A 122 -34.90 22.24 12.56
C GLU A 122 -34.83 21.33 11.32
N GLU A 123 -34.14 21.80 10.27
CA GLU A 123 -33.91 21.01 9.06
C GLU A 123 -33.02 19.80 9.36
N ILE A 124 -31.95 19.99 10.15
CA ILE A 124 -31.08 18.90 10.60
C ILE A 124 -31.89 17.85 11.38
N GLY A 125 -32.68 18.28 12.37
CA GLY A 125 -33.48 17.37 13.20
C GLY A 125 -34.47 16.54 12.36
N THR A 126 -35.15 17.19 11.42
CA THR A 126 -36.09 16.53 10.49
C THR A 126 -35.36 15.52 9.60
N ALA A 127 -34.23 15.92 9.01
CA ALA A 127 -33.45 15.05 8.13
C ALA A 127 -32.92 13.81 8.87
N ILE A 128 -32.39 13.98 10.09
CA ILE A 128 -31.92 12.86 10.92
C ILE A 128 -33.07 11.90 11.26
N GLN A 129 -34.23 12.42 11.65
CA GLN A 129 -35.39 11.60 11.98
C GLN A 129 -35.86 10.77 10.76
N GLN A 130 -36.01 11.41 9.60
CA GLN A 130 -36.41 10.74 8.37
C GLN A 130 -35.38 9.68 7.93
N TYR A 131 -34.09 10.01 8.03
CA TYR A 131 -33.02 9.09 7.65
C TYR A 131 -32.93 7.87 8.57
N ARG A 132 -33.11 8.06 9.89
CA ARG A 132 -33.23 6.96 10.87
C ARG A 132 -34.46 6.10 10.60
N ALA A 133 -35.62 6.71 10.34
CA ALA A 133 -36.86 5.99 10.03
C ALA A 133 -36.76 5.15 8.75
N ALA A 134 -35.94 5.60 7.77
CA ALA A 134 -35.67 4.86 6.54
C ALA A 134 -34.64 3.71 6.71
N GLY A 135 -34.09 3.50 7.91
CA GLY A 135 -33.11 2.44 8.18
C GLY A 135 -31.68 2.77 7.78
N LEU A 136 -31.30 4.05 7.74
CA LEU A 136 -29.95 4.53 7.40
C LEU A 136 -29.43 4.04 6.02
N PRO A 137 -30.23 4.15 4.94
CA PRO A 137 -29.87 3.61 3.63
C PRO A 137 -28.72 4.40 2.99
N MET A 138 -28.04 3.78 2.01
CA MET A 138 -27.04 4.50 1.20
C MET A 138 -27.70 5.70 0.48
N VAL A 139 -27.00 6.84 0.49
CA VAL A 139 -27.46 8.07 -0.20
C VAL A 139 -26.53 8.48 -1.36
N GLY A 140 -27.14 8.86 -2.48
CA GLY A 140 -26.48 9.57 -3.57
C GLY A 140 -26.14 11.02 -3.21
N HIS A 141 -25.25 11.64 -3.98
CA HIS A 141 -25.04 13.09 -3.91
C HIS A 141 -26.27 13.86 -4.41
N SER A 142 -26.46 15.08 -3.90
CA SER A 142 -27.49 16.00 -4.42
C SER A 142 -27.26 16.34 -5.90
N GLU A 143 -28.27 16.86 -6.58
CA GLU A 143 -28.12 17.37 -7.95
C GLU A 143 -27.22 18.60 -8.00
N ALA A 144 -27.34 19.49 -7.02
CA ALA A 144 -26.47 20.66 -6.87
C ALA A 144 -25.00 20.25 -6.77
N TYR A 145 -24.69 19.29 -5.88
CA TYR A 145 -23.33 18.78 -5.71
C TYR A 145 -22.80 18.10 -6.98
N ARG A 146 -23.61 17.26 -7.63
CA ARG A 146 -23.19 16.59 -8.88
C ARG A 146 -22.89 17.59 -10.00
N ARG A 147 -23.72 18.63 -10.15
CA ARG A 147 -23.52 19.68 -11.15
C ARG A 147 -22.29 20.53 -10.87
N ALA A 148 -22.02 20.84 -9.60
CA ALA A 148 -20.90 21.69 -9.21
C ALA A 148 -19.55 20.97 -9.26
N PHE A 149 -19.49 19.70 -8.83
CA PHE A 149 -18.21 19.02 -8.59
C PHE A 149 -17.95 17.81 -9.48
N SER A 150 -18.97 17.29 -10.18
CA SER A 150 -18.85 16.07 -11.02
C SER A 150 -18.05 14.95 -10.34
N PRO A 151 -18.44 14.51 -9.13
CA PRO A 151 -17.60 13.68 -8.26
C PRO A 151 -17.23 12.35 -8.92
N ALA A 152 -15.93 12.14 -9.12
CA ALA A 152 -15.35 10.93 -9.69
C ALA A 152 -14.25 10.40 -8.74
N TYR A 153 -14.64 9.49 -7.85
CA TYR A 153 -13.73 8.93 -6.84
C TYR A 153 -14.05 7.48 -6.49
N ARG A 154 -13.13 6.83 -5.77
CA ARG A 154 -13.37 5.55 -5.10
C ARG A 154 -13.02 5.62 -3.62
N ILE A 155 -13.77 4.90 -2.78
CA ILE A 155 -13.49 4.84 -1.34
C ILE A 155 -12.42 3.80 -1.09
N VAL A 156 -11.24 4.23 -0.64
CA VAL A 156 -10.10 3.35 -0.38
C VAL A 156 -9.52 3.58 1.01
N LEU A 157 -8.71 2.64 1.49
CA LEU A 157 -7.90 2.86 2.69
C LEU A 157 -6.91 4.01 2.46
N GLN A 158 -6.74 4.90 3.44
CA GLN A 158 -5.73 5.96 3.40
C GLN A 158 -4.32 5.39 3.22
N SER A 159 -4.07 4.23 3.82
CA SER A 159 -2.79 3.52 3.68
C SER A 159 -2.56 2.98 2.27
N ASP A 160 -3.60 2.81 1.44
CA ASP A 160 -3.46 2.50 0.01
C ASP A 160 -3.21 3.77 -0.80
N ALA A 161 -3.92 4.85 -0.51
CA ALA A 161 -3.71 6.13 -1.18
C ALA A 161 -2.28 6.68 -0.97
N ALA A 162 -1.66 6.39 0.17
CA ALA A 162 -0.25 6.72 0.41
C ALA A 162 0.73 6.02 -0.55
N LEU A 163 0.31 4.94 -1.23
CA LEU A 163 1.14 4.19 -2.18
C LEU A 163 1.06 4.72 -3.61
N LEU A 164 0.24 5.75 -3.88
CA LEU A 164 0.04 6.28 -5.23
C LEU A 164 1.33 6.57 -6.01
N PRO A 165 2.39 7.18 -5.43
CA PRO A 165 3.62 7.41 -6.17
C PRO A 165 4.24 6.12 -6.71
N LEU A 166 4.24 5.04 -5.91
CA LEU A 166 4.77 3.74 -6.31
C LEU A 166 3.85 3.05 -7.31
N LEU A 167 2.54 3.06 -7.09
CA LEU A 167 1.58 2.46 -8.02
C LEU A 167 1.61 3.14 -9.40
N ALA A 168 1.71 4.46 -9.43
CA ALA A 168 1.88 5.23 -10.66
C ALA A 168 3.17 4.88 -11.39
N ALA A 169 4.30 4.76 -10.68
CA ALA A 169 5.57 4.35 -11.27
C ALA A 169 5.49 2.95 -11.89
N ILE A 170 4.85 2.00 -11.20
CA ILE A 170 4.62 0.64 -11.68
C ILE A 170 3.76 0.64 -12.95
N ASP A 171 2.60 1.31 -12.93
CA ASP A 171 1.69 1.31 -14.09
C ASP A 171 2.27 2.03 -15.31
N ARG A 172 2.97 3.16 -15.11
CA ARG A 172 3.70 3.81 -16.22
C ARG A 172 4.78 2.90 -16.80
N SER A 173 5.51 2.19 -15.95
CA SER A 173 6.51 1.21 -16.39
C SER A 173 5.89 0.07 -17.20
N ARG A 174 4.74 -0.46 -16.76
CA ARG A 174 4.00 -1.54 -17.43
C ARG A 174 3.41 -1.12 -18.78
N ARG A 175 3.13 0.16 -18.99
CA ARG A 175 2.74 0.69 -20.32
C ARG A 175 3.90 0.72 -21.29
N ALA A 176 5.08 1.12 -20.79
CA ALA A 176 6.26 1.33 -21.61
C ALA A 176 7.05 0.04 -21.89
N HIS A 177 6.86 -1.01 -21.07
CA HIS A 177 7.67 -2.22 -21.15
C HIS A 177 6.81 -3.48 -21.06
N PRO A 178 7.16 -4.55 -21.81
CA PRO A 178 6.45 -5.82 -21.74
C PRO A 178 6.65 -6.55 -20.39
N ARG A 179 7.71 -6.20 -19.65
CA ARG A 179 8.06 -6.76 -18.35
C ARG A 179 8.53 -5.67 -17.40
N THR A 180 7.98 -5.66 -16.19
CA THR A 180 8.36 -4.74 -15.10
C THR A 180 8.82 -5.56 -13.91
N LEU A 181 10.08 -5.42 -13.50
CA LEU A 181 10.55 -5.91 -12.21
C LEU A 181 10.67 -4.73 -11.25
N VAL A 182 10.00 -4.83 -10.10
CA VAL A 182 10.00 -3.80 -9.06
C VAL A 182 10.90 -4.25 -7.92
N ALA A 183 11.76 -3.36 -7.41
CA ALA A 183 12.55 -3.62 -6.21
C ALA A 183 12.08 -2.74 -5.05
N ILE A 184 11.99 -3.32 -3.86
CA ILE A 184 11.75 -2.62 -2.60
C ILE A 184 12.93 -2.91 -1.67
N ASP A 185 13.77 -1.90 -1.45
CA ASP A 185 14.88 -1.94 -0.50
C ASP A 185 14.65 -0.93 0.64
N GLY A 186 15.48 -0.97 1.66
CA GLY A 186 15.42 -0.12 2.83
C GLY A 186 15.66 -0.90 4.12
N PRO A 187 15.88 -0.22 5.25
CA PRO A 187 16.34 -0.87 6.48
C PRO A 187 15.39 -1.96 7.04
N CYS A 188 15.88 -2.80 7.95
CA CYS A 188 15.05 -3.79 8.63
C CYS A 188 13.84 -3.14 9.34
N ALA A 189 12.73 -3.89 9.41
CA ALA A 189 11.48 -3.48 10.08
C ALA A 189 10.81 -2.19 9.55
N THR A 190 11.13 -1.76 8.33
CA THR A 190 10.41 -0.68 7.65
C THR A 190 9.11 -1.11 6.98
N GLY A 191 8.82 -2.42 6.91
CA GLY A 191 7.58 -2.96 6.34
C GLY A 191 7.66 -3.44 4.90
N LYS A 192 8.88 -3.68 4.37
CA LYS A 192 9.10 -4.14 2.98
C LYS A 192 8.30 -5.39 2.61
N SER A 193 8.34 -6.43 3.45
CA SER A 193 7.58 -7.66 3.22
C SER A 193 6.06 -7.41 3.21
N THR A 194 5.57 -6.52 4.07
CA THR A 194 4.16 -6.12 4.08
C THR A 194 3.78 -5.37 2.79
N LEU A 195 4.62 -4.42 2.35
CA LEU A 195 4.41 -3.70 1.10
C LEU A 195 4.48 -4.64 -0.12
N GLY A 196 5.49 -5.52 -0.18
CA GLY A 196 5.65 -6.51 -1.24
C GLY A 196 4.46 -7.45 -1.35
N ALA A 197 3.98 -7.99 -0.22
CA ALA A 197 2.77 -8.82 -0.18
C ALA A 197 1.52 -8.05 -0.65
N ARG A 198 1.40 -6.78 -0.27
CA ARG A 198 0.30 -5.92 -0.70
C ARG A 198 0.32 -5.68 -2.21
N LEU A 199 1.48 -5.35 -2.79
CA LEU A 199 1.63 -5.19 -4.24
C LEU A 199 1.37 -6.50 -5.00
N SER A 200 1.89 -7.62 -4.49
CA SER A 200 1.66 -8.95 -5.07
C SER A 200 0.18 -9.29 -5.14
N ARG A 201 -0.58 -9.03 -4.07
CA ARG A 201 -2.04 -9.21 -4.06
C ARG A 201 -2.75 -8.25 -5.01
N LEU A 202 -2.39 -6.96 -4.96
CA LEU A 202 -3.04 -5.90 -5.76
C LEU A 202 -2.92 -6.17 -7.26
N TYR A 203 -1.73 -6.55 -7.72
CA TYR A 203 -1.44 -6.79 -9.13
C TYR A 203 -1.56 -8.26 -9.56
N GLY A 204 -1.75 -9.19 -8.62
CA GLY A 204 -1.73 -10.63 -8.91
C GLY A 204 -0.39 -11.11 -9.46
N CYS A 205 0.73 -10.60 -8.94
CA CYS A 205 2.07 -10.85 -9.48
C CYS A 205 2.98 -11.61 -8.51
N PRO A 206 4.03 -12.30 -9.01
CA PRO A 206 5.01 -12.96 -8.15
C PRO A 206 5.73 -11.99 -7.19
N LEU A 207 6.08 -12.51 -6.01
CA LEU A 207 6.89 -11.84 -4.99
C LEU A 207 8.11 -12.70 -4.68
N PHE A 208 9.29 -12.09 -4.74
CA PHE A 208 10.56 -12.72 -4.39
C PHE A 208 11.18 -12.01 -3.18
N HIS A 209 11.72 -12.79 -2.25
CA HIS A 209 12.36 -12.29 -1.04
C HIS A 209 13.87 -12.46 -1.14
N THR A 210 14.66 -11.40 -0.93
CA THR A 210 16.14 -11.56 -0.91
C THR A 210 16.62 -12.40 0.27
N ASP A 211 15.84 -12.49 1.34
CA ASP A 211 16.09 -13.34 2.50
C ASP A 211 16.09 -14.84 2.13
N ASP A 212 15.46 -15.26 1.03
CA ASP A 212 15.56 -16.64 0.52
C ASP A 212 16.97 -16.95 -0.05
N PHE A 213 17.81 -15.92 -0.19
CA PHE A 213 19.13 -15.97 -0.79
C PHE A 213 20.25 -15.63 0.20
N PHE A 214 20.09 -15.88 1.51
CA PHE A 214 21.23 -15.81 2.43
C PHE A 214 22.38 -16.70 1.97
N LEU A 215 23.61 -16.25 2.25
CA LEU A 215 24.83 -16.95 1.87
C LEU A 215 25.01 -18.25 2.68
N PRO A 216 25.13 -19.41 2.02
CA PRO A 216 25.41 -20.68 2.70
C PRO A 216 26.76 -20.68 3.44
N PRO A 217 26.91 -21.41 4.56
CA PRO A 217 28.11 -21.42 5.40
C PRO A 217 29.40 -21.71 4.64
N GLU A 218 29.35 -22.59 3.64
CA GLU A 218 30.51 -23.02 2.86
C GLU A 218 31.09 -21.89 2.02
N ARG A 219 30.31 -20.82 1.78
CA ARG A 219 30.70 -19.64 0.99
C ARG A 219 31.03 -18.42 1.86
N LYS A 220 30.87 -18.50 3.19
CA LYS A 220 31.13 -17.40 4.14
C LYS A 220 32.64 -17.26 4.44
N THR A 221 33.43 -16.81 3.47
CA THR A 221 34.83 -16.44 3.74
C THR A 221 34.93 -15.06 4.40
N PRO A 222 36.02 -14.75 5.14
CA PRO A 222 36.23 -13.42 5.69
C PRO A 222 36.17 -12.30 4.64
N GLU A 223 36.75 -12.53 3.46
CA GLU A 223 36.77 -11.57 2.36
C GLU A 223 35.35 -11.32 1.83
N ARG A 224 34.52 -12.37 1.74
CA ARG A 224 33.12 -12.25 1.33
C ARG A 224 32.30 -11.49 2.37
N LEU A 225 32.43 -11.83 3.65
CA LEU A 225 31.68 -11.17 4.72
C LEU A 225 32.09 -9.72 4.93
N ALA A 226 33.31 -9.34 4.54
CA ALA A 226 33.77 -7.96 4.55
C ALA A 226 33.15 -7.10 3.43
N GLN A 227 32.54 -7.71 2.41
CA GLN A 227 31.91 -6.96 1.32
C GLN A 227 30.54 -6.40 1.76
N PRO A 228 30.16 -5.19 1.31
CA PRO A 228 28.82 -4.67 1.58
C PRO A 228 27.75 -5.55 0.93
N GLY A 229 26.85 -6.12 1.76
CA GLY A 229 25.85 -7.10 1.32
C GLY A 229 26.40 -8.49 1.01
N GLY A 230 27.63 -8.80 1.43
CA GLY A 230 28.29 -10.09 1.21
C GLY A 230 27.61 -11.27 1.91
N ASN A 231 26.71 -11.01 2.85
CA ASN A 231 25.87 -11.99 3.55
C ASN A 231 24.71 -12.56 2.69
N VAL A 232 24.51 -12.04 1.47
CA VAL A 232 23.56 -12.55 0.49
C VAL A 232 24.32 -13.27 -0.64
N ASP A 233 23.78 -14.38 -1.11
CA ASP A 233 24.19 -15.12 -2.30
C ASP A 233 23.69 -14.40 -3.57
N TYR A 234 24.32 -13.26 -3.85
CA TYR A 234 23.91 -12.41 -4.96
C TYR A 234 24.12 -13.06 -6.33
N GLU A 235 25.07 -13.98 -6.47
CA GLU A 235 25.28 -14.75 -7.70
C GLU A 235 24.09 -15.68 -7.96
N ARG A 236 23.61 -16.38 -6.92
CA ARG A 236 22.43 -17.25 -7.02
C ARG A 236 21.16 -16.46 -7.26
N PHE A 237 21.01 -15.31 -6.60
CA PHE A 237 19.86 -14.43 -6.84
C PHE A 237 19.81 -13.94 -8.29
N PHE A 238 20.95 -13.50 -8.82
CA PHE A 238 21.06 -13.11 -10.23
C PHE A 238 20.68 -14.25 -11.18
N ALA A 239 21.30 -15.43 -10.99
CA ALA A 239 21.12 -16.57 -11.87
C ALA A 239 19.70 -17.16 -11.82
N GLN A 240 19.08 -17.21 -10.64
CA GLN A 240 17.78 -17.86 -10.44
C GLN A 240 16.59 -16.91 -10.59
N ILE A 241 16.74 -15.61 -10.32
CA ILE A 241 15.64 -14.64 -10.36
C ILE A 241 15.83 -13.62 -11.50
N LEU A 242 16.88 -12.80 -11.43
CA LEU A 242 17.00 -11.62 -12.31
C LEU A 242 17.17 -11.99 -13.78
N SER A 243 18.11 -12.91 -14.06
CA SER A 243 18.39 -13.36 -15.42
C SER A 243 17.16 -13.98 -16.09
N PRO A 244 16.53 -15.06 -15.56
CA PRO A 244 15.37 -15.67 -16.23
C PRO A 244 14.18 -14.71 -16.35
N PHE A 245 13.89 -13.90 -15.33
CA PHE A 245 12.79 -12.93 -15.40
C PHE A 245 13.03 -11.89 -16.52
N SER A 246 14.26 -11.40 -16.66
CA SER A 246 14.60 -10.41 -17.70
C SER A 246 14.41 -10.95 -19.13
N HIS A 247 14.66 -12.25 -19.32
CA HIS A 247 14.45 -12.96 -20.59
C HIS A 247 12.99 -13.40 -20.81
N GLY A 248 12.12 -13.29 -19.80
CA GLY A 248 10.74 -13.77 -19.88
C GLY A 248 10.63 -15.29 -19.77
N GLU A 249 11.62 -15.92 -19.15
CA GLU A 249 11.67 -17.36 -18.92
C GLU A 249 11.02 -17.74 -17.58
N PRO A 250 10.58 -19.00 -17.39
CA PRO A 250 10.16 -19.49 -16.10
C PRO A 250 11.28 -19.32 -15.06
N VAL A 251 10.95 -18.74 -13.91
CA VAL A 251 11.87 -18.56 -12.80
C VAL A 251 11.87 -19.84 -11.96
N ARG A 252 13.03 -20.48 -11.83
CA ARG A 252 13.23 -21.66 -10.95
C ARG A 252 14.24 -21.31 -9.86
N TYR A 253 13.80 -21.29 -8.61
CA TYR A 253 14.67 -20.92 -7.49
C TYR A 253 14.44 -21.79 -6.26
N GLN A 254 15.43 -21.83 -5.37
CA GLN A 254 15.37 -22.58 -4.12
C GLN A 254 15.60 -21.65 -2.93
N PRO A 255 14.62 -21.51 -2.03
CA PRO A 255 14.86 -20.81 -0.77
C PRO A 255 15.95 -21.48 0.06
N TYR A 256 16.80 -20.68 0.71
CA TYR A 256 17.75 -21.16 1.72
C TYR A 256 17.20 -20.91 3.13
N ARG A 257 17.19 -21.94 3.99
CA ARG A 257 16.74 -21.83 5.37
C ARG A 257 17.93 -21.86 6.32
N CYS A 258 18.20 -20.70 6.92
CA CYS A 258 19.28 -20.52 7.89
C CYS A 258 19.23 -21.50 9.06
N HIS A 259 18.03 -21.84 9.55
CA HIS A 259 17.87 -22.71 10.71
C HIS A 259 18.29 -24.15 10.43
N SER A 260 17.95 -24.69 9.26
CA SER A 260 18.31 -26.05 8.85
C SER A 260 19.64 -26.13 8.10
N GLY A 261 20.16 -24.99 7.62
CA GLY A 261 21.37 -24.94 6.80
C GLY A 261 21.17 -25.50 5.39
N THR A 262 19.94 -25.56 4.88
CA THR A 262 19.61 -26.28 3.63
C THR A 262 18.85 -25.46 2.62
N LEU A 263 19.02 -25.82 1.34
CA LEU A 263 18.14 -25.38 0.25
C LEU A 263 16.84 -26.19 0.29
N GLU A 264 15.72 -25.48 0.24
CA GLU A 264 14.39 -26.09 0.12
C GLU A 264 14.13 -26.64 -1.30
N ALA A 265 12.98 -27.30 -1.45
CA ALA A 265 12.47 -27.72 -2.75
C ALA A 265 12.37 -26.52 -3.72
N ALA A 266 12.69 -26.78 -4.99
CA ALA A 266 12.64 -25.76 -6.02
C ALA A 266 11.21 -25.28 -6.26
N ARG A 267 11.04 -23.97 -6.29
CA ARG A 267 9.81 -23.27 -6.69
C ARG A 267 9.93 -22.89 -8.16
N ILE A 268 8.86 -23.09 -8.92
CA ILE A 268 8.79 -22.73 -10.34
C ILE A 268 7.70 -21.68 -10.49
N ILE A 269 8.07 -20.52 -10.99
CA ILE A 269 7.16 -19.40 -11.27
C ILE A 269 7.06 -19.23 -12.79
N PRO A 270 5.85 -19.28 -13.37
CA PRO A 270 5.69 -19.08 -14.81
C PRO A 270 6.08 -17.64 -15.21
N PRO A 271 6.38 -17.40 -16.50
CA PRO A 271 6.61 -16.05 -17.01
C PRO A 271 5.46 -15.10 -16.63
N ALA A 272 5.80 -13.93 -16.12
CA ALA A 272 4.85 -12.91 -15.69
C ALA A 272 5.27 -11.53 -16.21
N PRO A 273 4.31 -10.65 -16.56
CA PRO A 273 4.61 -9.30 -17.05
C PRO A 273 5.05 -8.35 -15.92
N LEU A 274 4.82 -8.70 -14.66
CA LEU A 274 5.19 -7.93 -13.49
C LEU A 274 5.67 -8.90 -12.41
N ALA A 275 6.68 -8.51 -11.64
CA ALA A 275 7.02 -9.14 -10.37
C ALA A 275 7.62 -8.11 -9.40
N VAL A 276 7.60 -8.45 -8.12
CA VAL A 276 8.18 -7.64 -7.04
C VAL A 276 9.30 -8.42 -6.38
N VAL A 277 10.43 -7.76 -6.15
CA VAL A 277 11.52 -8.21 -5.28
C VAL A 277 11.49 -7.32 -4.05
N GLU A 278 11.47 -7.91 -2.86
CA GLU A 278 11.59 -7.18 -1.62
C GLU A 278 12.70 -7.75 -0.74
N GLY A 279 13.34 -6.87 0.00
CA GLY A 279 14.28 -7.22 1.04
C GLY A 279 15.52 -6.36 1.00
N VAL A 280 16.30 -6.42 2.08
CA VAL A 280 17.56 -5.67 2.12
C VAL A 280 18.52 -6.29 1.10
N TYR A 281 19.39 -5.47 0.50
CA TYR A 281 20.32 -5.89 -0.55
C TYR A 281 19.66 -6.17 -1.92
N SER A 282 18.37 -5.87 -2.08
CA SER A 282 17.66 -6.06 -3.36
C SER A 282 18.13 -5.09 -4.44
N LEU A 283 18.67 -3.93 -4.06
CA LEU A 283 19.15 -2.87 -4.96
C LEU A 283 20.67 -2.77 -5.09
N ARG A 284 21.42 -3.84 -4.82
CA ARG A 284 22.87 -3.89 -5.09
C ARG A 284 23.18 -3.34 -6.50
N PRO A 285 24.25 -2.56 -6.70
CA PRO A 285 24.51 -1.85 -7.97
C PRO A 285 24.39 -2.73 -9.22
N GLU A 286 24.85 -3.97 -9.14
CA GLU A 286 24.84 -4.94 -10.24
C GLU A 286 23.41 -5.40 -10.62
N PHE A 287 22.46 -5.29 -9.70
CA PHE A 287 21.05 -5.66 -9.92
C PHE A 287 20.22 -4.50 -10.48
N GLN A 288 20.65 -3.26 -10.26
CA GLN A 288 19.89 -2.07 -10.63
C GLN A 288 19.45 -1.99 -12.10
N PRO A 289 20.26 -2.43 -13.10
CA PRO A 289 19.83 -2.44 -14.50
C PRO A 289 18.65 -3.37 -14.81
N PHE A 290 18.34 -4.33 -13.93
CA PHE A 290 17.25 -5.29 -14.11
C PHE A 290 15.90 -4.77 -13.60
N TYR A 291 15.92 -3.75 -12.74
CA TYR A 291 14.70 -3.17 -12.17
C TYR A 291 14.22 -1.98 -12.98
N ARG A 292 12.91 -1.93 -13.20
CA ARG A 292 12.25 -0.81 -13.88
C ARG A 292 11.63 0.19 -12.93
N VAL A 293 11.39 -0.22 -11.68
CA VAL A 293 10.91 0.64 -10.61
C VAL A 293 11.64 0.24 -9.33
N LYS A 294 12.22 1.23 -8.66
CA LYS A 294 13.03 1.05 -7.45
C LYS A 294 12.44 1.91 -6.34
N CYS A 295 12.05 1.26 -5.25
CA CYS A 295 11.44 1.90 -4.10
C CYS A 295 12.36 1.78 -2.89
N PHE A 296 12.65 2.90 -2.23
CA PHE A 296 13.30 2.92 -0.93
C PHE A 296 12.28 3.14 0.18
N LEU A 297 12.18 2.20 1.12
CA LEU A 297 11.21 2.23 2.20
C LEU A 297 11.87 2.55 3.55
N THR A 298 11.48 3.66 4.17
CA THR A 298 11.99 4.12 5.47
C THR A 298 10.94 4.01 6.57
N ALA A 299 11.41 4.08 7.82
CA ALA A 299 10.58 4.29 9.00
C ALA A 299 11.47 4.88 10.12
N PRO A 300 10.94 5.73 11.01
CA PRO A 300 11.68 6.21 12.17
C PRO A 300 12.20 5.06 13.05
N TRP A 301 13.37 5.24 13.66
CA TRP A 301 13.96 4.20 14.53
C TRP A 301 13.01 3.72 15.64
N PRO A 302 12.29 4.58 16.39
CA PRO A 302 11.37 4.11 17.44
C PRO A 302 10.28 3.17 16.90
N VAL A 303 9.82 3.38 15.67
CA VAL A 303 8.86 2.49 15.00
C VAL A 303 9.50 1.17 14.62
N ARG A 304 10.71 1.20 14.05
CA ARG A 304 11.46 -0.01 13.67
C ARG A 304 11.80 -0.86 14.89
N GLU A 305 12.26 -0.23 15.97
CA GLU A 305 12.60 -0.86 17.24
C GLU A 305 11.38 -1.56 17.85
N ALA A 306 10.24 -0.86 17.95
CA ALA A 306 9.00 -1.46 18.45
C ALA A 306 8.56 -2.68 17.63
N ARG A 307 8.65 -2.59 16.29
CA ARG A 307 8.34 -3.71 15.39
C ARG A 307 9.32 -4.88 15.53
N LEU A 308 10.61 -4.59 15.74
CA LEU A 308 11.62 -5.62 15.98
C LEU A 308 11.41 -6.32 17.32
N LEU A 309 11.09 -5.55 18.37
CA LEU A 309 10.81 -6.09 19.69
C LEU A 309 9.57 -6.99 19.68
N ASP A 310 8.48 -6.53 19.08
CA ASP A 310 7.23 -7.29 18.94
C ASP A 310 7.44 -8.60 18.17
N ARG A 311 8.17 -8.52 17.05
CA ARG A 311 8.38 -9.66 16.15
C ARG A 311 9.43 -10.66 16.64
N CYS A 312 10.52 -10.18 17.24
CA CYS A 312 11.72 -10.98 17.48
C CYS A 312 12.09 -11.10 18.96
N GLY A 313 11.35 -10.43 19.85
CA GLY A 313 11.67 -10.36 21.28
C GLY A 313 12.98 -9.61 21.58
N PRO A 314 13.33 -9.44 22.87
CA PRO A 314 14.50 -8.66 23.29
C PRO A 314 15.82 -9.19 22.72
N ALA A 315 16.06 -10.51 22.78
CA ALA A 315 17.28 -11.13 22.26
C ALA A 315 17.41 -10.98 20.73
N GLY A 316 16.29 -11.04 20.02
CA GLY A 316 16.26 -10.79 18.58
C GLY A 316 16.57 -9.34 18.25
N LEU A 317 15.99 -8.38 18.99
CA LEU A 317 16.29 -6.95 18.85
C LEU A 317 17.78 -6.67 19.07
N GLU A 318 18.37 -7.22 20.13
CA GLU A 318 19.81 -7.08 20.41
C GLU A 318 20.66 -7.57 19.23
N ARG A 319 20.32 -8.73 18.66
CA ARG A 319 21.00 -9.25 17.46
C ARG A 319 20.85 -8.34 16.25
N PHE A 320 19.67 -7.74 16.07
CA PHE A 320 19.49 -6.74 15.01
C PHE A 320 20.39 -5.52 15.22
N GLN A 321 20.47 -5.00 16.44
CA GLN A 321 21.29 -3.83 16.77
C GLN A 321 22.79 -4.09 16.64
N THR A 322 23.25 -5.28 17.04
CA THR A 322 24.70 -5.60 17.13
C THR A 322 25.28 -6.21 15.86
N LEU A 323 24.45 -6.86 15.03
CA LEU A 323 24.92 -7.56 13.82
C LEU A 323 24.24 -7.03 12.56
N TRP A 324 22.91 -7.12 12.49
CA TRP A 324 22.22 -6.91 11.21
C TRP A 324 22.19 -5.45 10.77
N ILE A 325 21.84 -4.53 11.67
CA ILE A 325 21.78 -3.10 11.36
C ILE A 325 23.15 -2.57 10.93
N PRO A 326 24.27 -2.89 11.61
CA PRO A 326 25.60 -2.53 11.11
C PRO A 326 25.91 -3.03 9.69
N LEU A 327 25.51 -4.26 9.34
CA LEU A 327 25.69 -4.81 7.99
C LEU A 327 24.81 -4.10 6.95
N GLU A 328 23.57 -3.79 7.31
CA GLU A 328 22.63 -3.05 6.46
C GLU A 328 23.13 -1.61 6.25
N ASP A 329 23.58 -0.93 7.30
CA ASP A 329 24.12 0.43 7.25
C ASP A 329 25.39 0.50 6.41
N HIS A 330 26.31 -0.47 6.57
CA HIS A 330 27.51 -0.56 5.73
C HIS A 330 27.15 -0.68 4.23
N TYR A 331 26.13 -1.48 3.90
CA TYR A 331 25.60 -1.59 2.54
C TYR A 331 25.00 -0.28 2.02
N PHE A 332 24.13 0.38 2.78
CA PHE A 332 23.49 1.62 2.36
C PHE A 332 24.49 2.76 2.18
N GLN A 333 25.47 2.88 3.08
CA GLN A 333 26.53 3.88 3.02
C GLN A 333 27.46 3.65 1.81
N SER A 334 27.79 2.39 1.52
CA SER A 334 28.73 2.06 0.43
C SER A 334 28.15 2.32 -0.96
N PHE A 335 26.83 2.14 -1.14
CA PHE A 335 26.22 2.18 -2.48
C PHE A 335 25.21 3.29 -2.71
N SER A 336 24.93 4.14 -1.72
CA SER A 336 23.97 5.25 -1.84
C SER A 336 22.61 4.82 -2.41
N ILE A 337 22.10 3.66 -1.96
CA ILE A 337 20.93 2.96 -2.53
C ILE A 337 19.70 3.87 -2.67
N ALA A 338 19.45 4.71 -1.67
CA ALA A 338 18.36 5.66 -1.66
C ALA A 338 18.39 6.57 -2.90
N ASN A 339 19.57 7.08 -3.29
CA ASN A 339 19.71 8.00 -4.42
C ASN A 339 19.43 7.35 -5.79
N ALA A 340 19.49 6.02 -5.85
CA ALA A 340 19.20 5.27 -7.07
C ALA A 340 17.72 4.90 -7.22
N CYS A 341 16.86 5.27 -6.26
CA CYS A 341 15.44 4.91 -6.25
C CYS A 341 14.57 5.95 -6.94
N ASP A 342 13.52 5.47 -7.61
CA ASP A 342 12.53 6.32 -8.29
C ASP A 342 11.48 6.86 -7.30
N VAL A 343 11.23 6.10 -6.22
CA VAL A 343 10.20 6.39 -5.23
C VAL A 343 10.74 6.19 -3.82
N HIS A 344 10.46 7.15 -2.94
CA HIS A 344 10.72 7.05 -1.51
C HIS A 344 9.40 7.02 -0.77
N LEU A 345 9.22 6.02 0.08
CA LEU A 345 8.05 5.89 0.95
C LEU A 345 8.51 5.81 2.40
N GLU A 346 7.77 6.45 3.29
CA GLU A 346 7.98 6.36 4.73
C GLU A 346 6.79 5.67 5.37
N THR A 347 7.05 4.76 6.32
CA THR A 347 6.01 4.11 7.11
C THR A 347 6.10 4.49 8.58
N GLY A 348 4.95 4.47 9.27
CA GLY A 348 4.89 4.73 10.70
C GLY A 348 5.09 6.19 11.08
N SER A 349 5.07 7.12 10.12
CA SER A 349 4.89 8.53 10.41
C SER A 349 3.46 8.78 10.91
N SER A 350 3.33 9.56 11.98
CA SER A 350 2.06 9.91 12.61
C SER A 350 1.19 10.87 11.78
N GLN A 351 1.54 11.15 10.52
CA GLN A 351 0.72 11.90 9.58
C GLN A 351 -0.21 10.99 8.76
N ALA A 352 -0.95 10.14 9.46
CA ALA A 352 -2.28 9.65 9.08
C ALA A 352 -2.76 8.79 10.26
N ASN A 353 -3.73 9.30 11.01
CA ASN A 353 -4.43 8.51 12.02
C ASN A 353 -5.22 7.40 11.34
N ALA A 354 -4.55 6.28 11.09
CA ALA A 354 -5.16 4.98 10.94
C ALA A 354 -4.18 3.97 11.56
N PRO A 355 -4.60 3.13 12.52
CA PRO A 355 -3.82 1.95 12.83
C PRO A 355 -3.70 1.17 11.51
N LEU A 356 -2.48 0.88 11.09
CA LEU A 356 -2.27 -0.34 10.33
C LEU A 356 -2.84 -1.42 11.24
N THR A 357 -4.06 -1.87 10.96
CA THR A 357 -4.65 -2.98 11.67
C THR A 357 -3.63 -4.10 11.55
N ASN A 358 -3.12 -4.55 12.70
CA ASN A 358 -2.46 -5.83 12.85
C ASN A 358 -3.48 -6.91 12.47
N GLN A 359 -3.79 -7.03 11.19
CA GLN A 359 -4.31 -8.26 10.67
C GLN A 359 -3.11 -9.16 10.53
N THR A 360 -3.07 -10.09 11.48
CA THR A 360 -2.33 -11.33 11.52
C THR A 360 -2.22 -11.89 10.11
N ILE A 361 -1.19 -11.48 9.38
CA ILE A 361 -0.53 -12.41 8.47
C ILE A 361 -0.03 -13.45 9.45
N SER A 362 -0.76 -14.57 9.53
CA SER A 362 -0.28 -15.82 10.10
C SER A 362 1.21 -15.85 9.87
N ALA A 363 2.00 -15.92 10.94
CA ALA A 363 3.44 -15.99 10.89
C ALA A 363 3.86 -16.80 9.66
N ILE A 364 4.17 -16.11 8.56
CA ILE A 364 5.14 -16.64 7.63
C ILE A 364 6.33 -16.61 8.53
N ASP A 365 6.75 -17.80 8.98
CA ASP A 365 7.99 -18.01 9.71
C ASP A 365 9.04 -17.18 9.00
N CYS A 366 9.23 -15.95 9.47
CA CYS A 366 10.43 -15.21 9.24
C CYS A 366 11.38 -16.05 10.07
N PRO A 367 12.27 -16.85 9.44
CA PRO A 367 13.26 -17.55 10.23
C PRO A 367 13.87 -16.44 11.06
N GLN A 368 13.81 -16.57 12.39
CA GLN A 368 14.65 -15.77 13.27
C GLN A 368 15.97 -15.68 12.52
N LYS A 369 16.40 -14.47 12.13
CA LYS A 369 17.61 -14.27 11.35
C LYS A 369 18.74 -14.85 12.22
N SER A 370 18.94 -16.15 12.04
CA SER A 370 19.72 -17.07 12.86
C SER A 370 21.03 -17.39 12.15
N CYS A 371 21.10 -17.04 10.86
CA CYS A 371 22.27 -16.47 10.23
C CYS A 371 22.66 -15.12 10.86
#